data_AF-A0A0M8U0Q7-F1
#
_entry.id   AF-A0A0M8U0Q7-F1
#
_cell.length_a   1.000
_cell.length_b   1.000
_cell.length_c   1.000
_cell.angle_alpha   90.00
_cell.angle_beta   90.00
_cell.angle_gamma   90.00
#
_symmetry.space_group_name_H-M   'P 1'
#
loop_
_entity.id
_entity.type
_entity.pdbx_description
1 polymer ?
#
loop_
_entity_poly.entity_id
_entity_poly.type
_entity_poly.pdbx_seq_one_letter_code
_entity_poly.pdbx_strand_id
1 'polypeptide(L)'
;MWDSFPQGRTVDVLDDPASAEAVVRADVVAALLLGAGADHSPGDRPALRLTGARITGRLDLRFTEISVPVVLTDCRFDEAPLLQGARTRELVMTGCGLPGLVADTAQIDARLVLSRCRMTGPLVLTRTQINGDLDLRDAVITFPDGEAISAVHATVDGDVLCTNLAVEGRFRLSGASMDGEFDLEGASLRNPGGHALDAYHVQITEDFTFHPGFSAEGRIILSGATVGAAIGFCGARLSNPGDIALEAVDVTVSRNFDLGRGLTVDGGIQLDGTRVGTELSFRDARLTHAGGTALSLRAIQTRETDLRTQRPIDGVVDARNAQLGTLYDAPDTWPADLRLAEAMYDALAFRLPAVERVRWIRRTSGGYLPQPYEQLAAAYRRLGHEDEARTVLLAKQRHRRTTLSTHTRAWGHVQDVAVGYGYRPLRAGLWLMALLFCGALFFGLHPPAALEAGKAPDFNAVFYTLDLLVPIITFGQEGAFAPRGSGQWLAYGLIAAGWILATTVTAGVSRALSRQ
;
A
#
# COMPACT_ATOMS: atom_id res chain seq x y z
N MET A 1 -12.54 55.31 4.58
CA MET A 1 -11.54 54.51 3.83
C MET A 1 -10.30 55.34 3.51
N TRP A 2 -10.42 56.41 2.74
CA TRP A 2 -9.31 57.31 2.40
C TRP A 2 -8.53 57.85 3.62
N ASP A 3 -9.23 58.25 4.69
CA ASP A 3 -8.57 58.75 5.92
C ASP A 3 -7.95 57.63 6.77
N SER A 4 -8.50 56.42 6.68
CA SER A 4 -8.07 55.26 7.48
C SER A 4 -6.87 54.54 6.88
N PHE A 5 -6.76 54.57 5.55
CA PHE A 5 -5.76 53.82 4.78
C PHE A 5 -4.30 54.19 5.15
N PRO A 6 -3.87 55.47 5.20
CA PRO A 6 -2.48 55.82 5.53
C PRO A 6 -2.03 55.32 6.91
N GLN A 7 -2.95 55.30 7.87
CA GLN A 7 -2.70 54.84 9.24
C GLN A 7 -2.93 53.32 9.41
N GLY A 8 -3.40 52.62 8.38
CA GLY A 8 -3.74 51.21 8.42
C GLY A 8 -4.86 50.88 9.41
N ARG A 9 -5.79 51.82 9.66
CA ARG A 9 -6.94 51.62 10.57
C ARG A 9 -8.03 50.82 9.88
N THR A 10 -8.69 49.94 10.63
CA THR A 10 -9.86 49.19 10.14
C THR A 10 -11.04 50.11 9.88
N VAL A 11 -11.67 49.92 8.73
CA VAL A 11 -12.97 50.49 8.40
C VAL A 11 -14.01 49.40 8.57
N ASP A 12 -14.77 49.46 9.65
CA ASP A 12 -15.91 48.57 9.90
C ASP A 12 -17.19 49.28 9.46
N VAL A 13 -17.91 48.67 8.51
CA VAL A 13 -19.19 49.22 8.04
C VAL A 13 -20.41 48.57 8.71
N LEU A 14 -20.21 47.58 9.59
CA LEU A 14 -21.26 46.93 10.38
C LEU A 14 -21.54 47.68 11.70
N ASP A 15 -20.56 48.42 12.21
CA ASP A 15 -20.68 49.22 13.45
C ASP A 15 -21.63 50.43 13.30
N ASP A 16 -22.00 50.80 12.09
CA ASP A 16 -23.03 51.82 11.82
C ASP A 16 -24.30 51.15 11.26
N PRO A 17 -25.40 51.08 12.05
CA PRO A 17 -26.66 50.48 11.59
C PRO A 17 -27.30 51.22 10.39
N ALA A 18 -26.86 52.44 10.06
CA ALA A 18 -27.25 53.13 8.83
C ALA A 18 -26.52 52.61 7.58
N SER A 19 -25.44 51.81 7.74
CA SER A 19 -24.59 51.30 6.66
C SER A 19 -24.60 49.76 6.52
N ALA A 20 -25.66 49.09 6.99
CA ALA A 20 -25.84 47.64 6.87
C ALA A 20 -25.77 47.09 5.42
N GLU A 21 -25.78 47.95 4.41
CA GLU A 21 -25.48 47.64 3.01
C GLU A 21 -24.42 48.60 2.43
N ALA A 22 -23.34 48.87 3.15
CA ALA A 22 -22.29 49.76 2.68
C ALA A 22 -21.65 49.20 1.39
N VAL A 23 -21.97 49.88 0.29
CA VAL A 23 -21.44 49.61 -1.04
C VAL A 23 -20.12 50.34 -1.21
N VAL A 24 -19.07 49.57 -1.52
CA VAL A 24 -17.76 50.08 -1.90
C VAL A 24 -17.54 49.75 -3.37
N ARG A 25 -17.23 50.75 -4.19
CA ARG A 25 -16.93 50.49 -5.61
C ARG A 25 -15.52 49.91 -5.73
N ALA A 26 -15.36 48.88 -6.56
CA ALA A 26 -14.08 48.20 -6.76
C ALA A 26 -13.00 49.11 -7.36
N ASP A 27 -13.39 50.10 -8.17
CA ASP A 27 -12.48 51.12 -8.73
C ASP A 27 -11.84 52.00 -7.65
N VAL A 28 -12.57 52.30 -6.57
CA VAL A 28 -12.05 53.03 -5.40
C VAL A 28 -11.04 52.18 -4.63
N VAL A 29 -11.32 50.89 -4.45
CA VAL A 29 -10.39 49.95 -3.83
C VAL A 29 -9.12 49.83 -4.66
N ALA A 30 -9.25 49.62 -5.97
CA ALA A 30 -8.11 49.57 -6.88
C ALA A 30 -7.29 50.86 -6.84
N ALA A 31 -7.93 52.02 -6.93
CA ALA A 31 -7.23 53.31 -6.88
C ALA A 31 -6.39 53.46 -5.60
N LEU A 32 -6.95 53.14 -4.43
CA LEU A 32 -6.22 53.17 -3.15
C LEU A 32 -5.02 52.23 -3.14
N LEU A 33 -5.19 50.99 -3.58
CA LEU A 33 -4.12 49.99 -3.62
C LEU A 33 -3.01 50.35 -4.61
N LEU A 34 -3.35 51.10 -5.66
CA LEU A 34 -2.43 51.57 -6.70
C LEU A 34 -1.88 52.98 -6.44
N GLY A 35 -2.01 53.47 -5.21
CA GLY A 35 -1.35 54.70 -4.74
C GLY A 35 -2.13 55.99 -4.94
N ALA A 36 -3.42 55.94 -5.28
CA ALA A 36 -4.26 57.12 -5.16
C ALA A 36 -4.45 57.48 -3.68
N GLY A 37 -4.41 58.77 -3.36
CA GLY A 37 -4.61 59.28 -1.99
C GLY A 37 -3.70 60.45 -1.68
N ALA A 38 -3.74 60.92 -0.43
CA ALA A 38 -2.77 61.90 0.07
C ALA A 38 -1.41 61.24 0.30
N ASP A 39 -0.32 61.99 0.10
CA ASP A 39 1.03 61.51 0.37
C ASP A 39 1.18 61.03 1.82
N HIS A 40 1.82 59.88 1.98
CA HIS A 40 2.07 59.27 3.29
C HIS A 40 3.09 60.09 4.08
N SER A 41 2.81 60.31 5.37
CA SER A 41 3.75 60.94 6.29
C SER A 41 4.75 59.93 6.85
N PRO A 42 5.99 60.32 7.20
CA PRO A 42 6.92 59.45 7.90
C PRO A 42 6.31 58.87 9.18
N GLY A 43 6.28 57.54 9.31
CA GLY A 43 5.66 56.83 10.43
C GLY A 43 4.29 56.21 10.12
N ASP A 44 3.68 56.58 8.98
CA ASP A 44 2.47 55.95 8.46
C ASP A 44 2.68 54.45 8.21
N ARG A 45 1.60 53.68 8.35
CA ARG A 45 1.57 52.23 8.19
C ARG A 45 0.42 51.86 7.26
N PRO A 46 0.51 52.22 5.97
CA PRO A 46 -0.62 52.10 5.08
C PRO A 46 -1.04 50.64 4.92
N ALA A 47 -2.34 50.40 5.02
CA ALA A 47 -2.96 49.09 4.84
C ALA A 47 -4.43 49.26 4.48
N LEU A 48 -4.95 48.39 3.60
CA LEU A 48 -6.38 48.29 3.37
C LEU A 48 -6.98 47.32 4.38
N ARG A 49 -7.80 47.82 5.30
CA ARG A 49 -8.52 47.01 6.28
C ARG A 49 -10.02 47.34 6.22
N LEU A 50 -10.82 46.39 5.75
CA LEU A 50 -12.26 46.60 5.54
C LEU A 50 -13.07 45.43 6.08
N THR A 51 -14.11 45.72 6.85
CA THR A 51 -15.02 44.72 7.43
C THR A 51 -16.44 44.98 6.96
N GLY A 52 -17.14 43.94 6.48
CA GLY A 52 -18.59 43.94 6.24
C GLY A 52 -19.08 44.61 4.95
N ALA A 53 -18.19 45.00 4.04
CA ALA A 53 -18.56 45.77 2.85
C ALA A 53 -19.04 44.90 1.69
N ARG A 54 -19.97 45.43 0.88
CA ARG A 54 -20.30 44.89 -0.44
C ARG A 54 -19.47 45.62 -1.51
N ILE A 55 -18.55 44.91 -2.15
CA ILE A 55 -17.68 45.43 -3.20
C ILE A 55 -18.37 45.25 -4.56
N THR A 56 -18.74 46.37 -5.19
CA THR A 56 -19.47 46.40 -6.47
C THR A 56 -18.55 46.68 -7.64
N GLY A 57 -18.78 45.99 -8.76
CA GLY A 57 -17.92 46.04 -9.94
C GLY A 57 -16.69 45.14 -9.79
N ARG A 58 -15.88 45.09 -10.85
CA ARG A 58 -14.70 44.23 -10.93
C ARG A 58 -13.48 44.86 -10.27
N LEU A 59 -12.93 44.18 -9.26
CA LEU A 59 -11.62 44.54 -8.69
C LEU A 59 -10.52 43.98 -9.60
N ASP A 60 -10.01 44.82 -10.49
CA ASP A 60 -8.95 44.47 -11.43
C ASP A 60 -7.61 45.02 -10.95
N LEU A 61 -6.72 44.12 -10.54
CA LEU A 61 -5.37 44.39 -10.04
C LEU A 61 -4.31 43.64 -10.85
N ARG A 62 -4.64 43.22 -12.07
CA ARG A 62 -3.73 42.40 -12.89
C ARG A 62 -2.43 43.14 -13.21
N PHE A 63 -1.31 42.43 -13.08
CA PHE A 63 0.04 42.94 -13.37
C PHE A 63 0.40 44.22 -12.60
N THR A 64 -0.15 44.39 -11.40
CA THR A 64 0.13 45.54 -10.52
C THR A 64 0.99 45.15 -9.33
N GLU A 65 1.61 46.15 -8.68
CA GLU A 65 2.34 45.98 -7.43
C GLU A 65 1.56 46.64 -6.28
N ILE A 66 1.17 45.83 -5.30
CA ILE A 66 0.42 46.23 -4.11
C ILE A 66 1.37 46.16 -2.92
N SER A 67 1.93 47.32 -2.56
CA SER A 67 2.98 47.45 -1.55
C SER A 67 2.46 47.40 -0.10
N VAL A 68 1.15 47.31 0.09
CA VAL A 68 0.49 47.33 1.41
C VAL A 68 -0.26 46.01 1.69
N PRO A 69 -0.44 45.62 2.95
CA PRO A 69 -1.31 44.50 3.30
C PRO A 69 -2.77 44.80 2.96
N VAL A 70 -3.48 43.79 2.46
CA VAL A 70 -4.92 43.83 2.19
C VAL A 70 -5.62 42.85 3.11
N VAL A 71 -6.49 43.38 3.99
CA VAL A 71 -7.27 42.61 4.96
C VAL A 71 -8.74 42.92 4.78
N LEU A 72 -9.50 41.92 4.36
CA LEU A 72 -10.92 42.00 4.09
C LEU A 72 -11.65 40.96 4.96
N THR A 73 -12.56 41.41 5.80
CA THR A 73 -13.30 40.55 6.72
C THR A 73 -14.80 40.64 6.43
N ASP A 74 -15.48 39.50 6.31
CA ASP A 74 -16.93 39.43 6.10
C ASP A 74 -17.43 40.30 4.93
N CYS A 75 -16.61 40.47 3.88
CA CYS A 75 -16.94 41.26 2.71
C CYS A 75 -17.57 40.41 1.59
N ARG A 76 -18.41 41.01 0.75
CA ARG A 76 -19.07 40.34 -0.39
C ARG A 76 -18.71 41.01 -1.71
N PHE A 77 -18.32 40.23 -2.71
CA PHE A 77 -17.99 40.70 -4.05
C PHE A 77 -19.12 40.39 -5.03
N ASP A 78 -19.44 41.35 -5.90
CA ASP A 78 -20.40 41.13 -7.00
C ASP A 78 -19.73 40.49 -8.23
N GLU A 79 -18.44 40.72 -8.45
CA GLU A 79 -17.63 40.13 -9.53
C GLU A 79 -16.31 39.54 -8.99
N ALA A 80 -15.73 38.59 -9.71
CA ALA A 80 -14.51 37.90 -9.27
C ALA A 80 -13.31 38.87 -9.29
N PRO A 81 -12.56 39.01 -8.19
CA PRO A 81 -11.32 39.78 -8.19
C PRO A 81 -10.26 39.14 -9.10
N LEU A 82 -9.54 39.99 -9.83
CA LEU A 82 -8.47 39.59 -10.75
C LEU A 82 -7.12 40.12 -10.24
N LEU A 83 -6.24 39.21 -9.86
CA LEU A 83 -4.87 39.44 -9.40
C LEU A 83 -3.84 38.75 -10.30
N GLN A 84 -4.21 38.40 -11.54
CA GLN A 84 -3.30 37.75 -12.50
C GLN A 84 -1.98 38.53 -12.62
N GLY A 85 -0.86 37.88 -12.35
CA GLY A 85 0.48 38.49 -12.41
C GLY A 85 0.71 39.65 -11.43
N ALA A 86 -0.18 39.86 -10.47
CA ALA A 86 -0.01 40.90 -9.46
C ALA A 86 1.05 40.48 -8.42
N ARG A 87 1.77 41.46 -7.87
CA ARG A 87 2.61 41.27 -6.70
C ARG A 87 1.96 41.94 -5.50
N THR A 88 1.78 41.22 -4.41
CA THR A 88 1.20 41.76 -3.17
C THR A 88 1.99 41.33 -1.96
N ARG A 89 2.03 42.19 -0.93
CA ARG A 89 2.63 41.83 0.35
C ARG A 89 1.87 40.70 1.04
N GLU A 90 0.58 40.89 1.27
CA GLU A 90 -0.26 39.96 2.01
C GLU A 90 -1.71 40.18 1.58
N LEU A 91 -2.44 39.08 1.33
CA LEU A 91 -3.87 39.12 1.03
C LEU A 91 -4.60 38.22 2.03
N VAL A 92 -5.34 38.86 2.93
CA VAL A 92 -6.18 38.20 3.93
C VAL A 92 -7.63 38.49 3.61
N MET A 93 -8.39 37.44 3.31
CA MET A 93 -9.82 37.46 3.13
C MET A 93 -10.41 36.43 4.08
N THR A 94 -11.22 36.88 5.02
CA THR A 94 -11.78 36.00 6.06
C THR A 94 -13.29 36.14 6.10
N GLY A 95 -14.02 35.04 5.94
CA GLY A 95 -15.49 35.08 5.92
C GLY A 95 -16.09 35.75 4.67
N CYS A 96 -15.29 35.98 3.64
CA CYS A 96 -15.73 36.72 2.44
C CYS A 96 -16.54 35.84 1.48
N GLY A 97 -17.51 36.46 0.78
CA GLY A 97 -18.27 35.84 -0.30
C GLY A 97 -17.79 36.32 -1.67
N LEU A 98 -17.32 35.40 -2.52
CA LEU A 98 -16.74 35.72 -3.83
C LEU A 98 -17.38 34.87 -4.94
N PRO A 99 -17.59 35.39 -6.15
CA PRO A 99 -17.96 34.57 -7.30
C PRO A 99 -16.77 33.86 -7.95
N GLY A 100 -15.57 33.95 -7.36
CA GLY A 100 -14.30 33.40 -7.83
C GLY A 100 -13.13 34.29 -7.41
N LEU A 101 -11.91 33.80 -7.56
CA LEU A 101 -10.66 34.56 -7.35
C LEU A 101 -9.63 34.09 -8.37
N VAL A 102 -9.18 35.01 -9.22
CA VAL A 102 -8.19 34.69 -10.27
C VAL A 102 -6.87 35.33 -9.88
N ALA A 103 -5.89 34.53 -9.46
CA ALA A 103 -4.57 34.98 -9.05
C ALA A 103 -3.46 34.16 -9.72
N ASP A 104 -3.68 33.72 -10.96
CA ASP A 104 -2.67 33.02 -11.75
C ASP A 104 -1.40 33.87 -11.90
N THR A 105 -0.24 33.23 -11.79
CA THR A 105 1.08 33.87 -11.83
C THR A 105 1.28 35.02 -10.83
N ALA A 106 0.41 35.18 -9.83
CA ALA A 106 0.58 36.20 -8.79
C ALA A 106 1.75 35.85 -7.87
N GLN A 107 2.35 36.87 -7.26
CA GLN A 107 3.40 36.75 -6.26
C GLN A 107 2.92 37.34 -4.94
N ILE A 108 2.88 36.52 -3.90
CA ILE A 108 2.42 36.89 -2.57
C ILE A 108 3.61 36.77 -1.63
N ASP A 109 4.18 37.91 -1.24
CA ASP A 109 5.45 37.95 -0.47
C ASP A 109 5.29 37.40 0.96
N ALA A 110 4.07 37.28 1.47
CA ALA A 110 3.74 36.66 2.75
C ALA A 110 2.63 35.62 2.57
N ARG A 111 1.46 35.81 3.20
CA ARG A 111 0.40 34.79 3.26
C ARG A 111 -0.76 35.12 2.34
N LEU A 112 -1.38 34.08 1.80
CA LEU A 112 -2.70 34.12 1.19
C LEU A 112 -3.68 33.42 2.12
N VAL A 113 -4.54 34.21 2.78
CA VAL A 113 -5.56 33.67 3.69
C VAL A 113 -6.92 33.86 3.04
N LEU A 114 -7.64 32.77 2.83
CA LEU A 114 -9.03 32.72 2.33
C LEU A 114 -9.93 31.96 3.32
N SER A 115 -9.58 31.94 4.61
CA SER A 115 -10.28 31.15 5.62
C SER A 115 -11.75 31.56 5.77
N ARG A 116 -12.63 30.57 5.94
CA ARG A 116 -14.09 30.74 6.05
C ARG A 116 -14.74 31.44 4.85
N CYS A 117 -14.02 31.60 3.72
CA CYS A 117 -14.59 32.20 2.52
C CYS A 117 -15.58 31.26 1.83
N ARG A 118 -16.54 31.83 1.11
CA ARG A 118 -17.49 31.10 0.26
C ARG A 118 -17.31 31.54 -1.17
N MET A 119 -17.00 30.59 -2.06
CA MET A 119 -16.77 30.83 -3.47
C MET A 119 -17.75 30.03 -4.31
N THR A 120 -18.50 30.70 -5.19
CA THR A 120 -19.42 30.04 -6.15
C THR A 120 -18.79 29.85 -7.53
N GLY A 121 -17.48 30.06 -7.63
CA GLY A 121 -16.69 29.94 -8.84
C GLY A 121 -15.24 29.64 -8.48
N PRO A 122 -14.34 29.61 -9.48
CA PRO A 122 -13.02 29.01 -9.30
C PRO A 122 -12.08 29.86 -8.46
N LEU A 123 -11.21 29.18 -7.70
CA LEU A 123 -9.98 29.70 -7.14
C LEU A 123 -8.81 29.30 -8.05
N VAL A 124 -8.27 30.27 -8.80
CA VAL A 124 -7.17 30.03 -9.75
C VAL A 124 -5.87 30.55 -9.17
N LEU A 125 -4.97 29.62 -8.85
CA LEU A 125 -3.63 29.81 -8.29
C LEU A 125 -2.54 29.21 -9.19
N THR A 126 -2.82 29.06 -10.48
CA THR A 126 -1.88 28.45 -11.44
C THR A 126 -0.60 29.25 -11.51
N ARG A 127 0.54 28.62 -11.20
CA ARG A 127 1.88 29.25 -11.15
C ARG A 127 1.97 30.42 -10.17
N THR A 128 1.09 30.48 -9.17
CA THR A 128 1.17 31.47 -8.09
C THR A 128 2.33 31.13 -7.17
N GLN A 129 3.06 32.14 -6.71
CA GLN A 129 4.13 32.01 -5.73
C GLN A 129 3.68 32.65 -4.42
N ILE A 130 3.77 31.90 -3.32
CA ILE A 130 3.39 32.33 -1.99
C ILE A 130 4.58 32.06 -1.06
N ASN A 131 5.23 33.09 -0.55
CA ASN A 131 6.44 32.92 0.28
C ASN A 131 6.12 32.59 1.75
N GLY A 132 4.84 32.49 2.10
CA GLY A 132 4.35 32.03 3.39
C GLY A 132 3.23 31.01 3.19
N ASP A 133 2.24 31.02 4.08
CA ASP A 133 1.18 30.01 4.08
C ASP A 133 0.03 30.33 3.10
N LEU A 134 -0.58 29.26 2.59
CA LEU A 134 -1.89 29.28 1.95
C LEU A 134 -2.94 28.71 2.92
N ASP A 135 -3.81 29.57 3.45
CA ASP A 135 -4.83 29.19 4.42
C ASP A 135 -6.23 29.18 3.78
N LEU A 136 -6.77 27.98 3.57
CA LEU A 136 -8.11 27.70 3.04
C LEU A 136 -9.03 27.08 4.11
N ARG A 137 -8.69 27.20 5.40
CA ARG A 137 -9.45 26.55 6.47
C ARG A 137 -10.89 27.00 6.50
N ASP A 138 -11.80 26.03 6.66
CA ASP A 138 -13.25 26.21 6.69
C ASP A 138 -13.83 26.92 5.45
N ALA A 139 -13.07 27.02 4.35
CA ALA A 139 -13.56 27.60 3.11
C ALA A 139 -14.51 26.63 2.39
N VAL A 140 -15.45 27.17 1.61
CA VAL A 140 -16.38 26.40 0.78
C VAL A 140 -16.27 26.90 -0.65
N ILE A 141 -15.90 26.02 -1.57
CA ILE A 141 -15.72 26.35 -2.99
C ILE A 141 -16.60 25.41 -3.82
N THR A 142 -17.63 25.98 -4.47
CA THR A 142 -18.62 25.24 -5.25
C THR A 142 -18.53 25.62 -6.72
N PHE A 143 -17.97 24.73 -7.53
CA PHE A 143 -17.87 24.84 -8.99
C PHE A 143 -17.92 23.45 -9.65
N PRO A 144 -19.07 22.75 -9.57
CA PRO A 144 -19.17 21.30 -9.84
C PRO A 144 -18.85 20.91 -11.28
N ASP A 145 -19.17 21.76 -12.26
CA ASP A 145 -18.96 21.49 -13.69
C ASP A 145 -17.53 21.83 -14.16
N GLY A 146 -16.61 22.18 -13.25
CA GLY A 146 -15.28 22.62 -13.62
C GLY A 146 -14.21 22.38 -12.57
N GLU A 147 -13.13 23.15 -12.69
CA GLU A 147 -12.00 23.12 -11.77
C GLU A 147 -12.22 24.18 -10.69
N ALA A 148 -12.71 23.72 -9.54
CA ALA A 148 -13.01 24.57 -8.39
C ALA A 148 -11.75 25.21 -7.81
N ILE A 149 -10.66 24.45 -7.75
CA ILE A 149 -9.35 24.97 -7.35
C ILE A 149 -8.31 24.51 -8.36
N SER A 150 -7.61 25.47 -8.98
CA SER A 150 -6.52 25.24 -9.93
C SER A 150 -5.23 25.83 -9.38
N ALA A 151 -4.39 25.02 -8.73
CA ALA A 151 -3.08 25.40 -8.19
C ALA A 151 -1.92 24.71 -8.95
N VAL A 152 -2.09 24.52 -10.26
CA VAL A 152 -1.09 23.86 -11.11
C VAL A 152 0.22 24.63 -11.08
N HIS A 153 1.31 23.94 -10.72
CA HIS A 153 2.64 24.53 -10.54
C HIS A 153 2.69 25.73 -9.57
N ALA A 154 1.77 25.80 -8.59
CA ALA A 154 1.89 26.75 -7.50
C ALA A 154 3.10 26.40 -6.62
N THR A 155 3.75 27.42 -6.06
CA THR A 155 4.83 27.27 -5.08
C THR A 155 4.40 27.94 -3.78
N VAL A 156 4.48 27.20 -2.68
CA VAL A 156 4.19 27.69 -1.33
C VAL A 156 5.38 27.38 -0.43
N ASP A 157 6.06 28.41 0.07
CA ASP A 157 7.24 28.24 0.94
C ASP A 157 6.85 27.87 2.39
N GLY A 158 5.58 28.07 2.74
CA GLY A 158 5.00 27.68 4.04
C GLY A 158 4.04 26.49 3.94
N ASP A 159 3.07 26.47 4.86
CA ASP A 159 2.06 25.41 4.94
C ASP A 159 0.87 25.70 4.03
N VAL A 160 0.20 24.63 3.58
CA VAL A 160 -1.12 24.72 2.93
C VAL A 160 -2.16 24.08 3.83
N LEU A 161 -2.94 24.96 4.44
CA LEU A 161 -3.89 24.61 5.49
C LEU A 161 -5.30 24.55 4.91
N CYS A 162 -5.83 23.35 4.73
CA CYS A 162 -7.16 23.10 4.18
C CYS A 162 -8.08 22.39 5.18
N THR A 163 -7.85 22.57 6.47
CA THR A 163 -8.68 21.99 7.53
C THR A 163 -10.16 22.34 7.31
N ASN A 164 -11.05 21.34 7.29
CA ASN A 164 -12.49 21.47 7.02
C ASN A 164 -12.87 22.14 5.69
N LEU A 165 -11.95 22.20 4.71
CA LEU A 165 -12.24 22.71 3.38
C LEU A 165 -13.33 21.87 2.70
N ALA A 166 -14.35 22.51 2.11
CA ALA A 166 -15.37 21.86 1.32
C ALA A 166 -15.24 22.26 -0.16
N VAL A 167 -15.03 21.28 -1.04
CA VAL A 167 -14.90 21.51 -2.49
C VAL A 167 -15.91 20.66 -3.25
N GLU A 168 -16.71 21.31 -4.09
CA GLU A 168 -17.52 20.65 -5.12
C GLU A 168 -16.97 21.03 -6.51
N GLY A 169 -16.47 20.05 -7.25
CA GLY A 169 -15.69 20.23 -8.47
C GLY A 169 -14.25 19.72 -8.30
N ARG A 170 -13.43 19.85 -9.34
CA ARG A 170 -12.05 19.34 -9.32
C ARG A 170 -11.12 20.26 -8.50
N PHE A 171 -10.33 19.67 -7.60
CA PHE A 171 -9.17 20.30 -6.96
C PHE A 171 -7.89 19.78 -7.61
N ARG A 172 -7.18 20.63 -8.36
CA ARG A 172 -5.95 20.29 -9.07
C ARG A 172 -4.77 21.09 -8.54
N LEU A 173 -3.66 20.43 -8.24
CA LEU A 173 -2.39 21.02 -7.83
C LEU A 173 -1.20 20.29 -8.49
N SER A 174 -1.41 19.79 -9.71
CA SER A 174 -0.39 19.01 -10.43
C SER A 174 0.91 19.82 -10.57
N GLY A 175 2.03 19.19 -10.20
CA GLY A 175 3.36 19.78 -10.26
C GLY A 175 3.58 20.96 -9.33
N ALA A 176 2.73 21.17 -8.31
CA ALA A 176 2.93 22.15 -7.26
C ALA A 176 4.06 21.73 -6.30
N SER A 177 4.66 22.70 -5.62
CA SER A 177 5.71 22.48 -4.63
C SER A 177 5.40 23.21 -3.32
N MET A 178 5.54 22.52 -2.20
CA MET A 178 5.30 23.04 -0.87
C MET A 178 6.46 22.70 0.05
N ASP A 179 7.03 23.71 0.72
CA ASP A 179 8.13 23.50 1.67
C ASP A 179 7.61 23.12 3.07
N GLY A 180 6.35 23.44 3.38
CA GLY A 180 5.66 23.04 4.61
C GLY A 180 4.79 21.79 4.46
N GLU A 181 3.83 21.66 5.38
CA GLU A 181 2.82 20.60 5.41
C GLU A 181 1.65 20.92 4.45
N PHE A 182 1.06 19.87 3.86
CA PHE A 182 -0.25 19.98 3.22
C PHE A 182 -1.31 19.27 4.08
N ASP A 183 -2.12 20.05 4.79
CA ASP A 183 -3.15 19.57 5.71
C ASP A 183 -4.55 19.64 5.09
N LEU A 184 -5.21 18.49 4.96
CA LEU A 184 -6.60 18.28 4.53
C LEU A 184 -7.46 17.63 5.64
N GLU A 185 -7.08 17.78 6.91
CA GLU A 185 -7.89 17.31 8.05
C GLU A 185 -9.34 17.78 7.93
N GLY A 186 -10.30 16.86 8.06
CA GLY A 186 -11.73 17.18 7.98
C GLY A 186 -12.25 17.65 6.62
N ALA A 187 -11.41 17.77 5.58
CA ALA A 187 -11.85 18.28 4.28
C ALA A 187 -12.81 17.32 3.56
N SER A 188 -13.72 17.87 2.75
CA SER A 188 -14.67 17.12 1.93
C SER A 188 -14.55 17.52 0.47
N LEU A 189 -14.05 16.60 -0.36
CA LEU A 189 -13.85 16.81 -1.79
C LEU A 189 -14.84 15.99 -2.59
N ARG A 190 -15.67 16.63 -3.42
CA ARG A 190 -16.70 15.95 -4.22
C ARG A 190 -16.57 16.27 -5.70
N ASN A 191 -16.27 15.24 -6.48
CA ASN A 191 -16.33 15.23 -7.93
C ASN A 191 -16.65 13.81 -8.43
N PRO A 192 -17.89 13.32 -8.23
CA PRO A 192 -18.27 11.94 -8.52
C PRO A 192 -18.01 11.56 -9.98
N GLY A 193 -17.38 10.40 -10.20
CA GLY A 193 -16.96 9.94 -11.53
C GLY A 193 -15.81 10.73 -12.16
N GLY A 194 -15.30 11.77 -11.47
CA GLY A 194 -14.17 12.59 -11.87
C GLY A 194 -13.00 12.50 -10.89
N HIS A 195 -12.15 13.53 -10.90
CA HIS A 195 -11.01 13.65 -10.01
C HIS A 195 -11.39 14.61 -8.87
N ALA A 196 -11.52 14.08 -7.65
CA ALA A 196 -11.75 14.90 -6.47
C ALA A 196 -10.48 15.70 -6.12
N LEU A 197 -9.32 15.04 -6.19
CA LEU A 197 -8.00 15.64 -5.98
C LEU A 197 -7.01 15.13 -7.03
N ASP A 198 -6.35 16.05 -7.74
CA ASP A 198 -5.26 15.77 -8.67
C ASP A 198 -3.97 16.43 -8.16
N ALA A 199 -3.16 15.65 -7.46
CA ALA A 199 -1.85 16.01 -6.93
C ALA A 199 -0.71 15.30 -7.69
N TYR A 200 -0.89 15.12 -9.00
CA TYR A 200 0.10 14.50 -9.88
C TYR A 200 1.45 15.25 -9.82
N HIS A 201 2.54 14.55 -9.52
CA HIS A 201 3.89 15.13 -9.36
C HIS A 201 4.02 16.27 -8.33
N VAL A 202 3.18 16.31 -7.29
CA VAL A 202 3.38 17.28 -6.19
C VAL A 202 4.69 16.99 -5.43
N GLN A 203 5.38 18.03 -4.98
CA GLN A 203 6.50 17.93 -4.04
C GLN A 203 6.07 18.55 -2.72
N ILE A 204 6.14 17.79 -1.62
CA ILE A 204 5.83 18.26 -0.27
C ILE A 204 7.03 17.91 0.60
N THR A 205 7.67 18.90 1.22
CA THR A 205 8.87 18.67 2.02
C THR A 205 8.54 18.05 3.39
N GLU A 206 7.39 18.36 3.97
CA GLU A 206 6.93 17.80 5.25
C GLU A 206 5.80 16.77 5.05
N ASP A 207 4.77 16.76 5.90
CA ASP A 207 3.71 15.76 5.93
C ASP A 207 2.58 16.08 4.92
N PHE A 208 1.88 15.04 4.46
CA PHE A 208 0.66 15.15 3.64
C PHE A 208 -0.50 14.49 4.39
N THR A 209 -1.29 15.33 5.07
CA THR A 209 -2.25 14.90 6.09
C THR A 209 -3.68 14.93 5.55
N PHE A 210 -4.40 13.81 5.64
CA PHE A 210 -5.82 13.68 5.31
C PHE A 210 -6.61 13.18 6.53
N HIS A 211 -6.15 13.40 7.76
CA HIS A 211 -6.79 12.82 8.92
C HIS A 211 -6.79 13.72 10.15
N PRO A 212 -7.77 13.50 11.06
CA PRO A 212 -8.97 12.68 10.91
C PRO A 212 -10.04 13.32 10.01
N GLY A 213 -11.10 12.57 9.68
CA GLY A 213 -12.35 13.14 9.17
C GLY A 213 -12.43 13.48 7.68
N PHE A 214 -11.34 13.34 6.92
CA PHE A 214 -11.34 13.58 5.48
C PHE A 214 -12.31 12.68 4.72
N SER A 215 -12.95 13.22 3.69
CA SER A 215 -13.81 12.47 2.78
C SER A 215 -13.61 12.88 1.33
N ALA A 216 -13.60 11.91 0.43
CA ALA A 216 -13.54 12.14 -1.00
C ALA A 216 -14.54 11.26 -1.76
N GLU A 217 -15.28 11.89 -2.68
CA GLU A 217 -16.11 11.23 -3.68
C GLU A 217 -15.55 11.53 -5.07
N GLY A 218 -15.04 10.50 -5.75
CA GLY A 218 -14.20 10.61 -6.95
C GLY A 218 -12.77 10.14 -6.69
N ARG A 219 -11.92 10.17 -7.73
CA ARG A 219 -10.54 9.69 -7.66
C ARG A 219 -9.62 10.71 -6.99
N ILE A 220 -8.70 10.23 -6.15
CA ILE A 220 -7.52 10.95 -5.66
C ILE A 220 -6.29 10.45 -6.41
N ILE A 221 -5.53 11.35 -7.02
CA ILE A 221 -4.31 11.05 -7.76
C ILE A 221 -3.11 11.69 -7.05
N LEU A 222 -2.19 10.87 -6.59
CA LEU A 222 -0.89 11.24 -6.01
C LEU A 222 0.28 10.77 -6.89
N SER A 223 0.01 10.26 -8.09
CA SER A 223 1.03 9.59 -8.91
C SER A 223 2.24 10.48 -9.16
N GLY A 224 3.43 9.93 -8.93
CA GLY A 224 4.72 10.61 -9.05
C GLY A 224 5.01 11.68 -7.99
N ALA A 225 4.23 11.75 -6.90
CA ALA A 225 4.48 12.67 -5.79
C ALA A 225 5.73 12.28 -4.97
N THR A 226 6.39 13.29 -4.41
CA THR A 226 7.45 13.12 -3.40
C THR A 226 7.00 13.78 -2.11
N VAL A 227 7.02 13.03 -1.01
CA VAL A 227 6.68 13.53 0.33
C VAL A 227 7.86 13.28 1.26
N GLY A 228 8.45 14.36 1.76
CA GLY A 228 9.67 14.33 2.57
C GLY A 228 9.45 13.75 3.97
N ALA A 229 8.20 13.67 4.42
CA ALA A 229 7.82 13.08 5.69
C ALA A 229 6.84 11.90 5.52
N ALA A 230 5.61 11.96 6.02
CA ALA A 230 4.61 10.90 5.96
C ALA A 230 3.35 11.29 5.17
N ILE A 231 2.60 10.30 4.68
CA ILE A 231 1.26 10.47 4.10
C ILE A 231 0.26 9.77 5.01
N GLY A 232 -0.76 10.50 5.49
CA GLY A 232 -1.72 9.97 6.47
C GLY A 232 -3.17 10.03 6.00
N PHE A 233 -3.85 8.88 5.96
CA PHE A 233 -5.28 8.73 5.63
C PHE A 233 -6.11 8.10 6.78
N CYS A 234 -5.58 8.10 8.01
CA CYS A 234 -6.25 7.48 9.15
C CYS A 234 -7.69 7.97 9.34
N GLY A 235 -8.67 7.06 9.34
CA GLY A 235 -10.08 7.42 9.53
C GLY A 235 -10.74 8.14 8.34
N ALA A 236 -10.06 8.26 7.20
CA ALA A 236 -10.63 8.86 5.99
C ALA A 236 -11.72 7.97 5.35
N ARG A 237 -12.57 8.59 4.52
CA ARG A 237 -13.59 7.90 3.71
C ARG A 237 -13.40 8.21 2.24
N LEU A 238 -12.99 7.21 1.46
CA LEU A 238 -12.74 7.35 0.02
C LEU A 238 -13.79 6.54 -0.76
N SER A 239 -14.42 7.16 -1.75
CA SER A 239 -15.48 6.52 -2.54
C SER A 239 -15.32 6.84 -4.03
N ASN A 240 -15.04 5.81 -4.81
CA ASN A 240 -15.13 5.84 -6.27
C ASN A 240 -15.53 4.43 -6.77
N PRO A 241 -16.78 3.99 -6.53
CA PRO A 241 -17.21 2.62 -6.77
C PRO A 241 -17.05 2.24 -8.25
N GLY A 242 -16.57 1.02 -8.49
CA GLY A 242 -16.31 0.50 -9.84
C GLY A 242 -15.01 0.98 -10.49
N ASP A 243 -14.24 1.87 -9.85
CA ASP A 243 -12.96 2.38 -10.33
C ASP A 243 -11.96 2.57 -9.16
N ILE A 244 -10.83 3.22 -9.40
CA ILE A 244 -9.78 3.53 -8.43
C ILE A 244 -10.19 4.74 -7.58
N ALA A 245 -10.21 4.59 -6.26
CA ALA A 245 -10.45 5.69 -5.33
C ALA A 245 -9.16 6.43 -4.96
N LEU A 246 -8.04 5.70 -4.81
CA LEU A 246 -6.73 6.25 -4.52
C LEU A 246 -5.67 5.69 -5.47
N GLU A 247 -5.10 6.56 -6.29
CA GLU A 247 -4.00 6.27 -7.20
C GLU A 247 -2.73 6.94 -6.69
N ALA A 248 -1.75 6.16 -6.26
CA ALA A 248 -0.44 6.62 -5.80
C ALA A 248 0.64 5.75 -6.43
N VAL A 249 0.80 5.90 -7.75
CA VAL A 249 1.79 5.18 -8.56
C VAL A 249 3.12 5.92 -8.54
N ASP A 250 4.24 5.21 -8.39
CA ASP A 250 5.60 5.76 -8.38
C ASP A 250 5.80 6.91 -7.37
N VAL A 251 5.12 6.83 -6.21
CA VAL A 251 5.25 7.80 -5.13
C VAL A 251 6.48 7.50 -4.29
N THR A 252 7.16 8.53 -3.81
CA THR A 252 8.24 8.38 -2.81
C THR A 252 7.86 9.08 -1.52
N VAL A 253 7.81 8.31 -0.42
CA VAL A 253 7.54 8.81 0.93
C VAL A 253 8.73 8.45 1.82
N SER A 254 9.37 9.44 2.44
CA SER A 254 10.58 9.20 3.25
C SER A 254 10.30 8.42 4.53
N ARG A 255 9.10 8.56 5.09
CA ARG A 255 8.65 7.87 6.31
C ARG A 255 7.48 6.94 6.01
N ASN A 256 6.35 7.14 6.67
CA ASN A 256 5.21 6.23 6.68
C ASN A 256 4.19 6.60 5.60
N PHE A 257 3.51 5.57 5.09
CA PHE A 257 2.24 5.74 4.37
C PHE A 257 1.14 5.06 5.20
N ASP A 258 0.45 5.88 6.00
CA ASP A 258 -0.49 5.46 7.03
C ASP A 258 -1.94 5.46 6.50
N LEU A 259 -2.37 4.33 5.96
CA LEU A 259 -3.73 4.04 5.46
C LEU A 259 -4.57 3.24 6.49
N GLY A 260 -4.21 3.32 7.77
CA GLY A 260 -4.80 2.50 8.83
C GLY A 260 -5.94 3.16 9.62
N ARG A 261 -6.28 2.55 10.76
CA ARG A 261 -7.14 3.04 11.85
C ARG A 261 -8.41 3.74 11.37
N GLY A 262 -9.36 2.97 10.83
CA GLY A 262 -10.69 3.48 10.48
C GLY A 262 -10.84 3.99 9.05
N LEU A 263 -9.78 3.94 8.22
CA LEU A 263 -9.90 4.17 6.78
C LEU A 263 -10.99 3.24 6.19
N THR A 264 -11.92 3.82 5.44
CA THR A 264 -12.90 3.06 4.65
C THR A 264 -12.79 3.47 3.19
N VAL A 265 -12.60 2.49 2.30
CA VAL A 265 -12.48 2.69 0.85
C VAL A 265 -13.49 1.82 0.10
N ASP A 266 -14.33 2.47 -0.71
CA ASP A 266 -15.15 1.84 -1.74
C ASP A 266 -14.58 2.20 -3.12
N GLY A 267 -13.83 1.28 -3.72
CA GLY A 267 -12.96 1.54 -4.87
C GLY A 267 -11.59 0.89 -4.71
N GLY A 268 -10.80 0.87 -5.79
CA GLY A 268 -9.44 0.33 -5.76
C GLY A 268 -8.43 1.30 -5.13
N ILE A 269 -7.41 0.76 -4.46
CA ILE A 269 -6.19 1.48 -4.07
C ILE A 269 -5.03 0.94 -4.93
N GLN A 270 -4.34 1.82 -5.65
CA GLN A 270 -3.18 1.47 -6.46
C GLN A 270 -1.91 2.15 -5.96
N LEU A 271 -0.97 1.36 -5.42
CA LEU A 271 0.32 1.82 -4.89
C LEU A 271 1.52 1.27 -5.70
N ASP A 272 1.33 1.08 -7.00
CA ASP A 272 2.33 0.41 -7.84
C ASP A 272 3.62 1.22 -7.95
N GLY A 273 4.79 0.58 -7.82
CA GLY A 273 6.11 1.23 -7.93
C GLY A 273 6.48 2.17 -6.77
N THR A 274 5.57 2.37 -5.81
CA THR A 274 5.75 3.29 -4.69
C THR A 274 6.84 2.83 -3.72
N ARG A 275 7.60 3.80 -3.19
CA ARG A 275 8.64 3.58 -2.18
C ARG A 275 8.23 4.23 -0.88
N VAL A 276 8.11 3.43 0.17
CA VAL A 276 7.78 3.88 1.52
C VAL A 276 9.00 3.63 2.41
N GLY A 277 9.52 4.69 2.99
CA GLY A 277 10.78 4.66 3.70
C GLY A 277 10.72 3.83 4.97
N THR A 278 9.61 3.81 5.72
CA THR A 278 9.43 3.03 6.97
C THR A 278 8.30 2.01 6.86
N GLU A 279 7.06 2.42 7.10
CA GLU A 279 5.91 1.52 7.23
C GLU A 279 4.81 1.90 6.24
N LEU A 280 4.28 0.89 5.55
CA LEU A 280 3.00 0.96 4.86
C LEU A 280 1.93 0.25 5.70
N SER A 281 0.98 1.00 6.24
CA SER A 281 0.02 0.46 7.22
C SER A 281 -1.42 0.50 6.71
N PHE A 282 -2.09 -0.65 6.67
CA PHE A 282 -3.54 -0.80 6.43
C PHE A 282 -4.27 -1.32 7.67
N ARG A 283 -3.62 -1.23 8.83
CA ARG A 283 -4.14 -1.77 10.08
C ARG A 283 -5.55 -1.25 10.36
N ASP A 284 -6.49 -2.13 10.67
CA ASP A 284 -7.90 -1.78 10.98
C ASP A 284 -8.65 -1.01 9.87
N ALA A 285 -8.16 -1.03 8.63
CA ALA A 285 -8.86 -0.46 7.48
C ALA A 285 -9.97 -1.37 6.94
N ARG A 286 -10.93 -0.79 6.21
CA ARG A 286 -11.95 -1.49 5.42
C ARG A 286 -11.77 -1.17 3.95
N LEU A 287 -11.42 -2.18 3.17
CA LEU A 287 -11.19 -2.05 1.73
C LEU A 287 -12.20 -2.91 0.97
N THR A 288 -12.98 -2.29 0.08
CA THR A 288 -13.98 -2.96 -0.75
C THR A 288 -13.89 -2.50 -2.19
N HIS A 289 -13.73 -3.45 -3.11
CA HIS A 289 -13.81 -3.21 -4.54
C HIS A 289 -14.25 -4.51 -5.24
N ALA A 290 -15.55 -4.79 -5.11
CA ALA A 290 -16.15 -6.03 -5.59
C ALA A 290 -15.93 -6.19 -7.11
N GLY A 291 -15.38 -7.35 -7.52
CA GLY A 291 -15.15 -7.67 -8.92
C GLY A 291 -13.86 -7.11 -9.52
N GLY A 292 -13.04 -6.36 -8.76
CA GLY A 292 -11.77 -5.81 -9.22
C GLY A 292 -10.60 -6.02 -8.25
N THR A 293 -9.52 -5.26 -8.46
CA THR A 293 -8.36 -5.19 -7.55
C THR A 293 -8.61 -4.14 -6.48
N ALA A 294 -8.88 -4.57 -5.26
CA ALA A 294 -9.09 -3.67 -4.12
C ALA A 294 -7.77 -3.03 -3.66
N LEU A 295 -6.66 -3.76 -3.75
CA LEU A 295 -5.35 -3.27 -3.35
C LEU A 295 -4.27 -3.78 -4.30
N SER A 296 -3.64 -2.86 -5.04
CA SER A 296 -2.47 -3.14 -5.86
C SER A 296 -1.22 -2.58 -5.20
N LEU A 297 -0.23 -3.45 -4.99
CA LEU A 297 1.07 -3.21 -4.37
C LEU A 297 2.19 -3.64 -5.33
N ARG A 298 1.98 -3.55 -6.65
CA ARG A 298 2.91 -4.15 -7.61
C ARG A 298 4.23 -3.41 -7.60
N ALA A 299 5.34 -4.14 -7.49
CA ALA A 299 6.68 -3.55 -7.44
C ALA A 299 6.89 -2.50 -6.33
N ILE A 300 6.04 -2.50 -5.30
CA ILE A 300 6.19 -1.59 -4.16
C ILE A 300 7.47 -1.95 -3.37
N GLN A 301 8.10 -0.96 -2.72
CA GLN A 301 9.25 -1.15 -1.85
C GLN A 301 8.96 -0.54 -0.47
N THR A 302 9.08 -1.33 0.60
CA THR A 302 8.85 -0.85 1.97
C THR A 302 9.55 -1.72 3.02
N ARG A 303 9.95 -1.14 4.16
CA ARG A 303 10.59 -1.87 5.26
C ARG A 303 9.61 -2.61 6.15
N GLU A 304 8.40 -2.09 6.32
CA GLU A 304 7.35 -2.74 7.11
C GLU A 304 6.01 -2.60 6.39
N THR A 305 5.21 -3.67 6.41
CA THR A 305 3.88 -3.68 5.78
C THR A 305 2.88 -4.32 6.72
N ASP A 306 1.87 -3.55 7.15
CA ASP A 306 0.79 -4.06 7.98
C ASP A 306 -0.50 -4.25 7.15
N LEU A 307 -0.88 -5.50 6.92
CA LEU A 307 -2.10 -5.91 6.21
C LEU A 307 -3.18 -6.44 7.16
N ARG A 308 -3.09 -6.15 8.46
CA ARG A 308 -4.12 -6.53 9.44
C ARG A 308 -5.31 -5.58 9.40
N THR A 309 -6.07 -5.66 8.30
CA THR A 309 -7.33 -4.94 8.11
C THR A 309 -8.40 -5.39 9.12
N GLN A 310 -9.51 -4.65 9.24
CA GLN A 310 -10.57 -5.01 10.20
C GLN A 310 -11.32 -6.31 9.83
N ARG A 311 -11.33 -6.64 8.53
CA ARG A 311 -11.94 -7.84 7.94
C ARG A 311 -11.16 -8.20 6.68
N PRO A 312 -11.35 -9.39 6.09
CA PRO A 312 -10.77 -9.72 4.79
C PRO A 312 -11.07 -8.64 3.75
N ILE A 313 -10.04 -8.24 3.00
CA ILE A 313 -10.19 -7.31 1.87
C ILE A 313 -11.15 -7.93 0.86
N ASP A 314 -12.20 -7.19 0.50
CA ASP A 314 -13.19 -7.62 -0.49
C ASP A 314 -12.74 -7.19 -1.89
N GLY A 315 -12.06 -8.09 -2.58
CA GLY A 315 -11.46 -7.89 -3.89
C GLY A 315 -10.09 -8.57 -4.01
N VAL A 316 -9.44 -8.41 -5.16
CA VAL A 316 -8.09 -8.95 -5.38
C VAL A 316 -7.04 -8.10 -4.66
N VAL A 317 -6.08 -8.75 -4.02
CA VAL A 317 -4.83 -8.11 -3.56
C VAL A 317 -3.69 -8.55 -4.47
N ASP A 318 -3.04 -7.60 -5.13
CA ASP A 318 -1.97 -7.85 -6.10
C ASP A 318 -0.64 -7.30 -5.60
N ALA A 319 0.24 -8.16 -5.10
CA ALA A 319 1.57 -7.79 -4.61
C ALA A 319 2.68 -8.34 -5.52
N ARG A 320 2.41 -8.51 -6.82
CA ARG A 320 3.41 -9.03 -7.76
C ARG A 320 4.65 -8.15 -7.82
N ASN A 321 5.83 -8.77 -7.78
CA ASN A 321 7.15 -8.10 -7.75
C ASN A 321 7.37 -7.18 -6.54
N ALA A 322 6.52 -7.21 -5.52
CA ALA A 322 6.70 -6.39 -4.32
C ALA A 322 7.98 -6.77 -3.55
N GLN A 323 8.64 -5.77 -2.97
CA GLN A 323 9.76 -5.93 -2.04
C GLN A 323 9.33 -5.40 -0.69
N LEU A 324 8.88 -6.31 0.17
CA LEU A 324 8.39 -5.99 1.50
C LEU A 324 9.49 -6.34 2.52
N GLY A 325 9.60 -5.61 3.61
CA GLY A 325 10.46 -6.03 4.72
C GLY A 325 9.69 -6.97 5.65
N THR A 326 9.34 -6.49 6.85
CA THR A 326 8.50 -7.26 7.78
C THR A 326 7.02 -7.15 7.39
N LEU A 327 6.40 -8.28 7.09
CA LEU A 327 4.97 -8.37 6.80
C LEU A 327 4.19 -8.74 8.05
N TYR A 328 3.28 -7.88 8.48
CA TYR A 328 2.28 -8.14 9.51
C TYR A 328 0.97 -8.53 8.84
N ASP A 329 0.54 -9.76 9.08
CA ASP A 329 -0.69 -10.31 8.52
C ASP A 329 -1.40 -11.18 9.56
N ALA A 330 -2.67 -11.49 9.33
CA ALA A 330 -3.44 -12.37 10.20
C ALA A 330 -4.41 -13.26 9.37
N PRO A 331 -4.61 -14.55 9.72
CA PRO A 331 -5.44 -15.47 8.93
C PRO A 331 -6.88 -15.02 8.70
N ASP A 332 -7.43 -14.28 9.66
CA ASP A 332 -8.77 -13.70 9.66
C ASP A 332 -8.90 -12.46 8.76
N THR A 333 -7.78 -11.88 8.30
CA THR A 333 -7.76 -10.72 7.39
C THR A 333 -7.32 -11.07 5.97
N TRP A 334 -6.93 -12.33 5.70
CA TRP A 334 -6.44 -12.73 4.39
C TRP A 334 -7.52 -12.61 3.29
N PRO A 335 -7.22 -11.95 2.16
CA PRO A 335 -8.14 -11.80 1.04
C PRO A 335 -8.43 -13.14 0.35
N ALA A 336 -9.52 -13.22 -0.41
CA ALA A 336 -9.87 -14.43 -1.16
C ALA A 336 -8.88 -14.72 -2.30
N ASP A 337 -8.46 -13.68 -3.04
CA ASP A 337 -7.43 -13.75 -4.08
C ASP A 337 -6.21 -12.90 -3.70
N LEU A 338 -5.04 -13.54 -3.59
CA LEU A 338 -3.78 -12.88 -3.24
C LEU A 338 -2.69 -13.25 -4.25
N ARG A 339 -2.24 -12.30 -5.06
CA ARG A 339 -1.23 -12.55 -6.10
C ARG A 339 0.16 -12.18 -5.60
N LEU A 340 1.03 -13.18 -5.48
CA LEU A 340 2.38 -13.05 -4.89
C LEU A 340 3.50 -13.38 -5.88
N ALA A 341 3.23 -13.39 -7.19
CA ALA A 341 4.25 -13.77 -8.17
C ALA A 341 5.47 -12.83 -8.07
N GLU A 342 6.65 -13.40 -7.84
CA GLU A 342 7.91 -12.66 -7.65
C GLU A 342 7.91 -11.69 -6.46
N ALA A 343 6.96 -11.83 -5.52
CA ALA A 343 6.95 -11.04 -4.30
C ALA A 343 8.01 -11.55 -3.32
N MET A 344 8.75 -10.63 -2.71
CA MET A 344 9.80 -10.89 -1.74
C MET A 344 9.43 -10.24 -0.40
N TYR A 345 9.76 -10.91 0.70
CA TYR A 345 9.60 -10.39 2.06
C TYR A 345 10.74 -10.82 2.98
N ASP A 346 11.20 -9.95 3.87
CA ASP A 346 12.31 -10.28 4.77
C ASP A 346 11.88 -11.16 5.94
N ALA A 347 10.73 -10.86 6.53
CA ALA A 347 10.19 -11.56 7.70
C ALA A 347 8.65 -11.58 7.70
N LEU A 348 8.09 -12.58 8.37
CA LEU A 348 6.66 -12.65 8.69
C LEU A 348 6.53 -12.42 10.19
N ALA A 349 5.83 -11.36 10.60
CA ALA A 349 5.75 -10.95 12.00
C ALA A 349 5.07 -12.02 12.87
N PHE A 350 3.98 -12.60 12.37
CA PHE A 350 3.24 -13.64 13.08
C PHE A 350 3.65 -15.03 12.59
N ARG A 351 4.11 -15.84 13.54
CA ARG A 351 4.49 -17.22 13.27
C ARG A 351 3.26 -18.11 13.21
N LEU A 352 3.08 -18.78 12.08
CA LEU A 352 2.08 -19.82 11.88
C LEU A 352 2.78 -21.12 11.46
N PRO A 353 2.17 -22.29 11.65
CA PRO A 353 2.66 -23.54 11.05
C PRO A 353 2.73 -23.45 9.52
N ALA A 354 3.68 -24.13 8.89
CA ALA A 354 3.86 -24.07 7.43
C ALA A 354 2.60 -24.51 6.67
N VAL A 355 1.83 -25.43 7.23
CA VAL A 355 0.58 -25.91 6.61
C VAL A 355 -0.43 -24.77 6.44
N GLU A 356 -0.51 -23.86 7.40
CA GLU A 356 -1.39 -22.69 7.33
C GLU A 356 -0.87 -21.66 6.33
N ARG A 357 0.44 -21.37 6.34
CA ARG A 357 1.07 -20.48 5.36
C ARG A 357 1.02 -21.02 3.93
N VAL A 358 1.00 -22.33 3.74
CA VAL A 358 0.77 -22.96 2.43
C VAL A 358 -0.65 -22.69 1.93
N ARG A 359 -1.65 -22.58 2.82
CA ARG A 359 -3.01 -22.18 2.41
C ARG A 359 -3.04 -20.72 1.97
N TRP A 360 -2.29 -19.85 2.64
CA TRP A 360 -2.15 -18.45 2.27
C TRP A 360 -1.64 -18.28 0.83
N ILE A 361 -0.49 -18.87 0.48
CA ILE A 361 0.05 -18.80 -0.90
C ILE A 361 -0.82 -19.51 -1.95
N ARG A 362 -1.68 -20.46 -1.55
CA ARG A 362 -2.63 -21.13 -2.44
C ARG A 362 -3.86 -20.29 -2.77
N ARG A 363 -4.03 -19.13 -2.13
CA ARG A 363 -5.08 -18.15 -2.48
C ARG A 363 -4.77 -17.38 -3.76
N THR A 364 -3.54 -17.48 -4.30
CA THR A 364 -3.22 -16.90 -5.60
C THR A 364 -4.09 -17.50 -6.69
N SER A 365 -4.92 -16.66 -7.31
CA SER A 365 -5.61 -17.01 -8.54
C SER A 365 -4.61 -16.97 -9.70
N GLY A 366 -4.33 -18.14 -10.24
CA GLY A 366 -3.27 -18.35 -11.21
C GLY A 366 -2.78 -19.79 -11.14
N GLY A 367 -2.04 -20.22 -12.16
CA GLY A 367 -1.44 -21.55 -12.16
C GLY A 367 -0.41 -21.74 -11.04
N TYR A 368 0.18 -22.94 -10.99
CA TYR A 368 1.28 -23.24 -10.09
C TYR A 368 2.48 -22.30 -10.34
N LEU A 369 2.90 -21.58 -9.29
CA LEU A 369 4.12 -20.78 -9.27
C LEU A 369 5.10 -21.33 -8.23
N PRO A 370 6.37 -21.62 -8.59
CA PRO A 370 7.35 -22.17 -7.67
C PRO A 370 7.91 -21.14 -6.68
N GLN A 371 8.02 -19.87 -7.06
CA GLN A 371 8.72 -18.83 -6.30
C GLN A 371 8.08 -18.55 -4.92
N PRO A 372 6.74 -18.42 -4.77
CA PRO A 372 6.14 -18.13 -3.46
C PRO A 372 6.43 -19.22 -2.41
N TYR A 373 6.55 -20.48 -2.83
CA TYR A 373 6.94 -21.58 -1.96
C TYR A 373 8.41 -21.50 -1.54
N GLU A 374 9.31 -21.15 -2.46
CA GLU A 374 10.74 -21.01 -2.15
C GLU A 374 10.98 -19.84 -1.20
N GLN A 375 10.28 -18.72 -1.42
CA GLN A 375 10.33 -17.55 -0.54
C GLN A 375 9.87 -17.90 0.88
N LEU A 376 8.74 -18.59 1.01
CA LEU A 376 8.24 -19.04 2.32
C LEU A 376 9.18 -20.05 2.99
N ALA A 377 9.74 -20.99 2.24
CA ALA A 377 10.70 -21.95 2.77
C ALA A 377 12.01 -21.28 3.20
N ALA A 378 12.44 -20.23 2.50
CA ALA A 378 13.60 -19.42 2.89
C ALA A 378 13.33 -18.66 4.19
N ALA A 379 12.14 -18.09 4.36
CA ALA A 379 11.74 -17.41 5.60
C ALA A 379 11.80 -18.34 6.83
N TYR A 380 11.26 -19.56 6.74
CA TYR A 380 11.37 -20.54 7.83
C TYR A 380 12.81 -20.99 8.12
N ARG A 381 13.65 -21.13 7.08
CA ARG A 381 15.08 -21.48 7.26
C ARG A 381 15.85 -20.39 7.99
N ARG A 382 15.62 -19.12 7.68
CA ARG A 382 16.23 -17.98 8.40
C ARG A 382 15.90 -17.99 9.89
N LEU A 383 14.73 -18.52 10.26
CA LEU A 383 14.29 -18.69 11.65
C LEU A 383 14.77 -20.00 12.31
N GLY A 384 15.53 -20.84 11.60
CA GLY A 384 16.01 -22.14 12.12
C GLY A 384 14.99 -23.29 12.05
N HIS A 385 13.81 -23.08 11.46
CA HIS A 385 12.75 -24.08 11.37
C HIS A 385 12.84 -24.91 10.07
N GLU A 386 13.87 -25.76 9.99
CA GLU A 386 14.11 -26.62 8.82
C GLU A 386 12.95 -27.58 8.51
N ASP A 387 12.26 -28.11 9.52
CA ASP A 387 11.13 -29.03 9.31
C ASP A 387 9.89 -28.35 8.70
N GLU A 388 9.64 -27.09 9.07
CA GLU A 388 8.59 -26.27 8.47
C GLU A 388 8.96 -25.94 7.01
N ALA A 389 10.22 -25.55 6.75
CA ALA A 389 10.70 -25.32 5.39
C ALA A 389 10.56 -26.56 4.49
N ARG A 390 10.92 -27.76 4.98
CA ARG A 390 10.68 -29.02 4.27
C ARG A 390 9.19 -29.27 4.00
N THR A 391 8.32 -28.89 4.94
CA THR A 391 6.87 -29.01 4.77
C THR A 391 6.35 -28.10 3.65
N VAL A 392 6.86 -26.87 3.56
CA VAL A 392 6.57 -25.96 2.44
C VAL A 392 7.05 -26.52 1.11
N LEU A 393 8.29 -27.02 1.04
CA LEU A 393 8.85 -27.57 -0.20
C LEU A 393 8.18 -28.88 -0.64
N LEU A 394 7.71 -29.69 0.32
CA LEU A 394 6.84 -30.83 0.01
C LEU A 394 5.51 -30.36 -0.58
N ALA A 395 4.90 -29.32 -0.01
CA ALA A 395 3.67 -28.74 -0.55
C ALA A 395 3.87 -28.16 -1.97
N LYS A 396 5.05 -27.59 -2.26
CA LYS A 396 5.47 -27.16 -3.59
C LYS A 396 5.44 -28.33 -4.59
N GLN A 397 6.09 -29.46 -4.27
CA GLN A 397 6.09 -30.63 -5.17
C GLN A 397 4.69 -31.23 -5.36
N ARG A 398 3.87 -31.26 -4.29
CA ARG A 398 2.47 -31.70 -4.38
C ARG A 398 1.62 -30.81 -5.29
N HIS A 399 1.84 -29.50 -5.26
CA HIS A 399 1.16 -28.58 -6.17
C HIS A 399 1.70 -28.75 -7.60
N ARG A 400 3.02 -28.80 -7.81
CA ARG A 400 3.61 -29.09 -9.13
C ARG A 400 3.04 -30.36 -9.75
N ARG A 401 2.83 -31.41 -8.96
CA ARG A 401 2.26 -32.69 -9.45
C ARG A 401 0.91 -32.52 -10.15
N THR A 402 0.09 -31.53 -9.78
CA THR A 402 -1.21 -31.30 -10.42
C THR A 402 -1.08 -30.75 -11.85
N THR A 403 0.07 -30.16 -12.20
CA THR A 403 0.34 -29.65 -13.55
C THR A 403 1.01 -30.67 -14.48
N LEU A 404 1.41 -31.83 -13.95
CA LEU A 404 2.08 -32.89 -14.72
C LEU A 404 1.08 -33.81 -15.42
N SER A 405 1.59 -34.54 -16.43
CA SER A 405 0.88 -35.61 -17.14
C SER A 405 0.49 -36.76 -16.20
N THR A 406 -0.48 -37.59 -16.62
CA THR A 406 -1.07 -38.64 -15.77
C THR A 406 -0.04 -39.67 -15.27
N HIS A 407 0.89 -40.13 -16.12
CA HIS A 407 1.90 -41.11 -15.71
C HIS A 407 2.92 -40.52 -14.73
N THR A 408 3.38 -39.29 -14.98
CA THR A 408 4.29 -38.58 -14.06
C THR A 408 3.59 -38.26 -12.74
N ARG A 409 2.28 -38.00 -12.78
CA ARG A 409 1.46 -37.79 -11.58
C ARG A 409 1.38 -39.06 -10.73
N ALA A 410 1.12 -40.22 -11.35
CA ALA A 410 1.09 -41.51 -10.67
C ALA A 410 2.45 -41.82 -10.00
N TRP A 411 3.55 -41.63 -10.73
CA TRP A 411 4.90 -41.77 -10.15
C TRP A 411 5.15 -40.79 -9.01
N GLY A 412 4.67 -39.54 -9.13
CA GLY A 412 4.73 -38.55 -8.05
C GLY A 412 3.96 -38.97 -6.79
N HIS A 413 2.86 -39.71 -6.90
CA HIS A 413 2.16 -40.26 -5.74
C HIS A 413 3.00 -41.34 -5.03
N VAL A 414 3.67 -42.21 -5.79
CA VAL A 414 4.60 -43.20 -5.24
C VAL A 414 5.73 -42.50 -4.47
N GLN A 415 6.34 -41.45 -5.05
CA GLN A 415 7.39 -40.67 -4.38
C GLN A 415 6.91 -39.96 -3.10
N ASP A 416 5.69 -39.44 -3.08
CA ASP A 416 5.10 -38.77 -1.92
C ASP A 416 4.87 -39.75 -0.76
N VAL A 417 4.30 -40.93 -1.06
CA VAL A 417 4.01 -41.99 -0.09
C VAL A 417 5.30 -42.62 0.45
N ALA A 418 6.24 -42.96 -0.43
CA ALA A 418 7.48 -43.63 -0.04
C ALA A 418 8.36 -42.72 0.82
N VAL A 419 8.68 -41.52 0.33
CA VAL A 419 9.77 -40.70 0.89
C VAL A 419 9.43 -39.20 0.95
N GLY A 420 8.21 -38.81 0.60
CA GLY A 420 7.77 -37.42 0.57
C GLY A 420 8.64 -36.57 -0.36
N TYR A 421 8.96 -37.07 -1.56
CA TYR A 421 9.91 -36.43 -2.50
C TYR A 421 11.31 -36.16 -1.90
N GLY A 422 11.72 -36.91 -0.87
CA GLY A 422 12.99 -36.73 -0.17
C GLY A 422 12.93 -35.71 0.97
N TYR A 423 11.78 -35.09 1.23
CA TYR A 423 11.58 -34.16 2.36
C TYR A 423 11.14 -34.84 3.66
N ARG A 424 10.82 -36.16 3.63
CA ARG A 424 10.40 -36.95 4.80
C ARG A 424 11.17 -38.29 4.88
N PRO A 425 12.49 -38.28 5.11
CA PRO A 425 13.33 -39.49 5.04
C PRO A 425 12.96 -40.56 6.08
N LEU A 426 12.40 -40.18 7.24
CA LEU A 426 11.95 -41.14 8.25
C LEU A 426 10.88 -42.12 7.74
N ARG A 427 10.10 -41.76 6.71
CA ARG A 427 9.16 -42.69 6.06
C ARG A 427 9.86 -43.87 5.41
N ALA A 428 11.05 -43.66 4.85
CA ALA A 428 11.84 -44.75 4.27
C ALA A 428 12.20 -45.79 5.33
N GLY A 429 12.55 -45.35 6.55
CA GLY A 429 12.80 -46.25 7.69
C GLY A 429 11.56 -47.05 8.09
N LEU A 430 10.38 -46.42 8.11
CA LEU A 430 9.11 -47.13 8.38
C LEU A 430 8.80 -48.17 7.29
N TRP A 431 9.05 -47.85 6.02
CA TRP A 431 8.91 -48.81 4.92
C TRP A 431 9.88 -49.97 5.04
N LEU A 432 11.16 -49.70 5.38
CA LEU A 432 12.15 -50.76 5.65
C LEU A 432 11.71 -51.67 6.80
N MET A 433 11.20 -51.10 7.90
CA MET A 433 10.67 -51.88 9.03
C MET A 433 9.43 -52.71 8.65
N ALA A 434 8.52 -52.15 7.86
CA ALA A 434 7.34 -52.87 7.39
C ALA A 434 7.71 -54.02 6.44
N LEU A 435 8.63 -53.78 5.49
CA LEU A 435 9.14 -54.81 4.59
C LEU A 435 9.90 -55.89 5.36
N LEU A 436 10.69 -55.51 6.36
CA LEU A 436 11.39 -56.45 7.25
C LEU A 436 10.39 -57.34 7.98
N PHE A 437 9.34 -56.75 8.56
CA PHE A 437 8.31 -57.50 9.26
C PHE A 437 7.57 -58.47 8.32
N CYS A 438 7.14 -58.00 7.15
CA CYS A 438 6.45 -58.82 6.15
C CYS A 438 7.33 -59.96 5.63
N GLY A 439 8.61 -59.69 5.33
CA GLY A 439 9.56 -60.71 4.88
C GLY A 439 9.85 -61.73 5.98
N ALA A 440 10.13 -61.28 7.21
CA ALA A 440 10.38 -62.17 8.34
C ALA A 440 9.16 -63.06 8.66
N LEU A 441 7.95 -62.51 8.56
CA LEU A 441 6.72 -63.29 8.71
C LEU A 441 6.58 -64.33 7.59
N PHE A 442 6.78 -63.94 6.33
CA PHE A 442 6.65 -64.85 5.19
C PHE A 442 7.66 -65.99 5.26
N PHE A 443 8.95 -65.68 5.44
CA PHE A 443 10.02 -66.67 5.49
C PHE A 443 10.07 -67.46 6.80
N GLY A 444 9.52 -66.92 7.89
CA GLY A 444 9.29 -67.67 9.12
C GLY A 444 8.22 -68.75 8.93
N LEU A 445 7.17 -68.47 8.15
CA LEU A 445 6.14 -69.43 7.79
C LEU A 445 6.58 -70.38 6.65
N HIS A 446 7.47 -69.92 5.77
CA HIS A 446 7.96 -70.68 4.61
C HIS A 446 9.49 -70.64 4.54
N PRO A 447 10.19 -71.42 5.38
CA PRO A 447 11.64 -71.42 5.41
C PRO A 447 12.23 -71.83 4.05
N PRO A 448 13.15 -71.05 3.47
CA PRO A 448 13.84 -71.41 2.24
C PRO A 448 14.74 -72.64 2.45
N ALA A 449 14.96 -73.42 1.40
CA ALA A 449 15.81 -74.60 1.48
C ALA A 449 17.29 -74.21 1.51
N ALA A 450 18.07 -74.91 2.32
CA ALA A 450 19.53 -74.78 2.33
C ALA A 450 20.13 -75.15 0.96
N LEU A 451 21.08 -74.35 0.48
CA LEU A 451 21.77 -74.57 -0.79
C LEU A 451 22.73 -75.78 -0.73
N GLU A 452 23.45 -75.93 0.38
CA GLU A 452 24.30 -77.10 0.66
C GLU A 452 23.87 -77.77 1.98
N ALA A 453 23.42 -79.02 1.89
CA ALA A 453 23.01 -79.79 3.06
C ALA A 453 24.22 -80.03 3.99
N GLY A 454 24.13 -79.52 5.22
CA GLY A 454 25.14 -79.71 6.29
C GLY A 454 26.15 -78.58 6.50
N LYS A 455 26.12 -77.51 5.69
CA LYS A 455 26.98 -76.32 5.88
C LYS A 455 26.20 -75.01 6.13
N ALA A 456 24.89 -75.02 5.97
CA ALA A 456 24.06 -73.84 6.21
C ALA A 456 23.96 -73.54 7.72
N PRO A 457 24.07 -72.26 8.15
CA PRO A 457 23.83 -71.86 9.53
C PRO A 457 22.35 -72.07 9.91
N ASP A 458 22.02 -72.00 11.20
CA ASP A 458 20.63 -72.06 11.65
C ASP A 458 19.81 -70.94 10.99
N PHE A 459 18.67 -71.29 10.40
CA PHE A 459 17.85 -70.34 9.65
C PHE A 459 17.21 -69.31 10.60
N ASN A 460 17.42 -68.04 10.31
CA ASN A 460 16.75 -66.94 11.01
C ASN A 460 16.04 -66.02 10.01
N ALA A 461 14.70 -66.05 10.02
CA ALA A 461 13.89 -65.30 9.07
C ALA A 461 14.11 -63.77 9.11
N VAL A 462 14.43 -63.21 10.29
CA VAL A 462 14.69 -61.77 10.44
C VAL A 462 16.02 -61.40 9.78
N PHE A 463 17.10 -62.11 10.12
CA PHE A 463 18.42 -61.85 9.54
C PHE A 463 18.50 -62.20 8.06
N TYR A 464 17.79 -63.25 7.62
CA TYR A 464 17.63 -63.55 6.20
C TYR A 464 16.93 -62.42 5.44
N THR A 465 15.86 -61.85 6.02
CA THR A 465 15.16 -60.71 5.40
C THR A 465 16.00 -59.44 5.44
N LEU A 466 16.81 -59.23 6.50
CA LEU A 466 17.76 -58.12 6.57
C LEU A 466 18.84 -58.21 5.48
N ASP A 467 19.39 -59.40 5.21
CA ASP A 467 20.35 -59.61 4.12
C ASP A 467 19.76 -59.18 2.77
N LEU A 468 18.49 -59.52 2.54
CA LEU A 468 17.80 -59.14 1.31
C LEU A 468 17.51 -57.63 1.23
N LEU A 469 17.23 -56.95 2.36
CA LEU A 469 16.82 -55.54 2.38
C LEU A 469 17.99 -54.53 2.50
N VAL A 470 19.09 -54.92 3.14
CA VAL A 470 20.21 -54.02 3.46
C VAL A 470 21.41 -54.37 2.58
N PRO A 471 21.56 -53.73 1.41
CA PRO A 471 22.52 -54.16 0.39
C PRO A 471 24.01 -54.03 0.75
N ILE A 472 24.32 -53.46 1.92
CA ILE A 472 25.68 -53.13 2.36
C ILE A 472 26.19 -54.12 3.42
N ILE A 473 25.29 -54.81 4.14
CA ILE A 473 25.65 -55.67 5.28
C ILE A 473 25.11 -57.05 5.01
N THR A 474 25.96 -58.07 5.19
CA THR A 474 25.56 -59.48 5.11
C THR A 474 25.71 -60.15 6.48
N PHE A 475 24.66 -60.78 6.96
CA PHE A 475 24.56 -61.59 8.16
C PHE A 475 24.75 -63.09 7.88
N GLY A 476 25.03 -63.45 6.61
CA GLY A 476 25.42 -64.81 6.20
C GLY A 476 24.27 -65.78 5.96
N GLN A 477 23.03 -65.29 5.89
CA GLN A 477 21.83 -66.08 5.67
C GLN A 477 21.47 -66.14 4.18
N GLU A 478 21.48 -65.01 3.45
CA GLU A 478 21.09 -64.96 2.02
C GLU A 478 21.87 -65.96 1.17
N GLY A 479 23.20 -66.00 1.31
CA GLY A 479 24.07 -66.89 0.54
C GLY A 479 23.93 -68.38 0.87
N ALA A 480 23.28 -68.73 1.98
CA ALA A 480 23.13 -70.12 2.44
C ALA A 480 21.76 -70.73 2.09
N PHE A 481 20.76 -69.91 1.76
CA PHE A 481 19.38 -70.35 1.57
C PHE A 481 18.75 -69.81 0.29
N ALA A 482 18.12 -70.70 -0.50
CA ALA A 482 17.47 -70.35 -1.76
C ALA A 482 15.94 -70.48 -1.68
N PRO A 483 15.19 -69.37 -1.74
CA PRO A 483 13.74 -69.39 -1.78
C PRO A 483 13.30 -69.81 -3.18
N ARG A 484 12.19 -70.57 -3.26
CA ARG A 484 11.62 -71.05 -4.53
C ARG A 484 10.17 -70.59 -4.67
N GLY A 485 9.68 -70.55 -5.91
CA GLY A 485 8.29 -70.19 -6.20
C GLY A 485 7.97 -68.75 -5.79
N SER A 486 6.91 -68.54 -5.02
CA SER A 486 6.49 -67.21 -4.55
C SER A 486 7.55 -66.52 -3.68
N GLY A 487 8.33 -67.28 -2.90
CA GLY A 487 9.40 -66.73 -2.05
C GLY A 487 10.55 -66.10 -2.85
N GLN A 488 10.82 -66.61 -4.06
CA GLN A 488 11.85 -66.05 -4.94
C GLN A 488 11.47 -64.66 -5.45
N TRP A 489 10.22 -64.50 -5.88
CA TRP A 489 9.70 -63.19 -6.31
C TRP A 489 9.65 -62.19 -5.17
N LEU A 490 9.29 -62.64 -3.96
CA LEU A 490 9.35 -61.79 -2.77
C LEU A 490 10.79 -61.35 -2.47
N ALA A 491 11.76 -62.26 -2.54
CA ALA A 491 13.17 -61.94 -2.32
C ALA A 491 13.68 -60.89 -3.32
N TYR A 492 13.37 -61.03 -4.62
CA TYR A 492 13.71 -60.02 -5.61
C TYR A 492 13.04 -58.67 -5.35
N GLY A 493 11.79 -58.67 -4.91
CA GLY A 493 11.08 -57.46 -4.51
C GLY A 493 11.73 -56.76 -3.32
N LEU A 494 12.13 -57.51 -2.30
CA LEU A 494 12.83 -57.00 -1.11
C LEU A 494 14.20 -56.41 -1.49
N ILE A 495 14.99 -57.09 -2.32
CA ILE A 495 16.28 -56.58 -2.81
C ILE A 495 16.11 -55.27 -3.57
N ALA A 496 15.18 -55.22 -4.53
CA ALA A 496 14.93 -54.02 -5.32
C ALA A 496 14.46 -52.85 -4.44
N ALA A 497 13.53 -53.11 -3.51
CA ALA A 497 13.05 -52.10 -2.56
C ALA A 497 14.15 -51.61 -1.61
N GLY A 498 15.01 -52.53 -1.15
CA GLY A 498 16.18 -52.25 -0.32
C GLY A 498 17.12 -51.24 -0.97
N TRP A 499 17.51 -51.45 -2.23
CA TRP A 499 18.33 -50.51 -2.99
C TRP A 499 17.68 -49.13 -3.17
N ILE A 500 16.38 -49.08 -3.50
CA ILE A 500 15.63 -47.82 -3.70
C ILE A 500 15.51 -47.03 -2.39
N LEU A 501 15.18 -47.70 -1.28
CA LEU A 501 15.02 -47.04 0.02
C LEU A 501 16.37 -46.65 0.62
N ALA A 502 17.39 -47.50 0.53
CA ALA A 502 18.73 -47.23 1.04
C ALA A 502 19.35 -46.00 0.35
N THR A 503 19.26 -45.89 -0.98
CA THR A 503 19.74 -44.69 -1.69
C THR A 503 19.02 -43.41 -1.25
N THR A 504 17.73 -43.49 -0.90
CA THR A 504 16.98 -42.34 -0.40
C THR A 504 17.35 -41.95 1.03
N VAL A 505 17.57 -42.94 1.91
CA VAL A 505 18.03 -42.70 3.29
C VAL A 505 19.43 -42.09 3.27
N THR A 506 20.36 -42.64 2.47
CA THR A 506 21.73 -42.11 2.34
C THR A 506 21.73 -40.68 1.80
N ALA A 507 20.91 -40.36 0.80
CA ALA A 507 20.77 -39.00 0.30
C ALA A 507 20.15 -38.05 1.35
N GLY A 508 19.21 -38.53 2.16
CA GLY A 508 18.60 -37.76 3.25
C GLY A 508 19.58 -37.49 4.41
N VAL A 509 20.35 -38.49 4.81
CA VAL A 509 21.36 -38.42 5.89
C VAL A 509 22.56 -37.58 5.45
N SER A 510 23.05 -37.76 4.23
CA SER A 510 24.15 -36.94 3.68
C SER A 510 23.79 -35.45 3.65
N ARG A 511 22.55 -35.09 3.27
CA ARG A 511 22.07 -33.69 3.32
C ARG A 511 21.89 -33.15 4.75
N ALA A 512 21.68 -34.02 5.74
CA ALA A 512 21.60 -33.62 7.14
C ALA A 512 23.00 -33.42 7.75
N LEU A 513 23.98 -34.25 7.36
CA LEU A 513 25.36 -34.20 7.83
C LEU A 513 26.19 -33.09 7.18
N SER A 514 25.94 -32.74 5.92
CA SER A 514 26.66 -31.67 5.21
C SER A 514 26.26 -30.24 5.66
N ARG A 515 25.57 -30.10 6.79
CA ARG A 515 25.04 -28.83 7.33
C ARG A 515 25.42 -28.60 8.81
N GLN A 516 26.32 -29.43 9.34
CA GLN A 516 27.18 -29.10 10.48
C GLN A 516 28.52 -28.66 9.93
#